data_AF-A0A6L3Z3G6-F1
#
_entry.id   AF-A0A6L3Z3G6-F1
#
_cell.length_a   1.000
_cell.length_b   1.000
_cell.length_c   1.000
_cell.angle_alpha   90.00
_cell.angle_beta   90.00
_cell.angle_gamma   90.00
#
_symmetry.space_group_name_H-M   'P 1'
#
loop_
_entity.id
_entity.type
_entity.pdbx_description
1 polymer ?
#
loop_
_entity_poly.entity_id
_entity_poly.type
_entity_poly.pdbx_seq_one_letter_code
_entity_poly.pdbx_strand_id
1 'polypeptide(L)'
;MVSSILWPNVRSSTLKRSGISIDGADCKNHNWRLIPYKRGPQMVGIDINTGKVIAEPEHIRQSIEVILTTPVGTRIMREEFGVEYLDKTGKPKVGYPQKVIELEALRALAAYEPRIKDVAVEVTNLDQRLQSIVVNYTEVTSNEIASVAVDYKG
;
A
#
# COMPACT_ATOMS: atom_id res chain seq x y z
N MET A 1 -61.79 12.69 -20.10
CA MET A 1 -60.85 12.29 -21.18
C MET A 1 -59.44 12.52 -20.66
N VAL A 2 -58.75 11.46 -20.24
CA VAL A 2 -57.37 11.54 -19.75
C VAL A 2 -56.53 10.72 -20.73
N SER A 3 -55.74 11.40 -21.56
CA SER A 3 -54.86 10.75 -22.54
C SER A 3 -53.52 10.49 -21.87
N SER A 4 -53.23 9.22 -21.62
CA SER A 4 -51.97 8.74 -21.05
C SER A 4 -50.90 8.69 -22.13
N ILE A 5 -49.84 9.49 -21.95
CA ILE A 5 -48.67 9.53 -22.83
C ILE A 5 -47.83 8.26 -22.58
N LEU A 6 -47.70 7.43 -23.61
CA LEU A 6 -46.90 6.20 -23.63
C LEU A 6 -45.43 6.55 -23.91
N TRP A 7 -44.51 6.27 -22.97
CA TRP A 7 -43.07 6.37 -23.21
C TRP A 7 -42.52 5.09 -23.87
N PRO A 8 -41.55 5.19 -24.80
CA PRO A 8 -40.99 4.02 -25.46
C PRO A 8 -40.01 3.25 -24.56
N ASN A 9 -40.10 1.93 -24.69
CA ASN A 9 -39.35 0.90 -23.98
C ASN A 9 -37.86 0.91 -24.40
N VAL A 10 -36.98 1.47 -23.58
CA VAL A 10 -35.52 1.35 -23.77
C VAL A 10 -35.06 0.06 -23.08
N ARG A 11 -34.79 -0.97 -23.88
CA ARG A 11 -34.11 -2.21 -23.43
C ARG A 11 -32.69 -1.85 -22.99
N SER A 12 -32.42 -1.85 -21.69
CA SER A 12 -31.06 -1.79 -21.16
C SER A 12 -30.32 -3.10 -21.48
N SER A 13 -29.36 -3.02 -22.40
CA SER A 13 -28.40 -4.10 -22.63
C SER A 13 -27.55 -4.31 -21.36
N THR A 14 -27.76 -5.44 -20.69
CA THR A 14 -26.93 -5.90 -19.57
C THR A 14 -25.50 -6.18 -20.03
N LEU A 15 -24.61 -5.22 -19.82
CA LEU A 15 -23.17 -5.49 -19.79
C LEU A 15 -22.87 -6.29 -18.51
N LYS A 16 -22.58 -7.59 -18.65
CA LYS A 16 -22.02 -8.40 -17.56
C LYS A 16 -20.61 -7.89 -17.26
N ARG A 17 -20.47 -6.98 -16.29
CA ARG A 17 -19.21 -6.68 -15.62
C ARG A 17 -19.11 -7.55 -14.35
N SER A 18 -18.06 -8.37 -14.34
CA SER A 18 -17.25 -8.82 -13.19
C SER A 18 -17.96 -9.13 -11.88
N GLY A 19 -17.81 -10.38 -11.43
CA GLY A 19 -18.24 -10.82 -10.11
C GLY A 19 -17.61 -10.01 -8.97
N ILE A 20 -18.39 -9.08 -8.45
CA ILE A 20 -18.47 -8.65 -7.04
C ILE A 20 -19.99 -8.44 -6.85
N SER A 21 -20.67 -9.36 -6.15
CA SER A 21 -22.05 -9.14 -5.71
C SER A 21 -22.01 -8.15 -4.55
N ILE A 22 -22.49 -6.92 -4.81
CA ILE A 22 -22.86 -5.95 -3.78
C ILE A 22 -24.37 -6.04 -3.51
N ASP A 23 -24.90 -7.24 -3.31
CA ASP A 23 -26.26 -7.40 -2.79
C ASP A 23 -26.20 -7.22 -1.27
N GLY A 24 -26.17 -5.96 -0.84
CA GLY A 24 -26.01 -5.55 0.55
C GLY A 24 -27.04 -4.53 0.98
N ALA A 25 -28.31 -4.96 1.07
CA ALA A 25 -29.29 -4.58 2.12
C ALA A 25 -30.73 -4.84 1.61
N ASP A 26 -31.33 -5.97 1.99
CA ASP A 26 -32.79 -6.03 2.03
C ASP A 26 -33.26 -5.25 3.27
N CYS A 27 -33.65 -3.98 3.06
CA CYS A 27 -34.11 -3.07 4.11
C CYS A 27 -35.43 -3.50 4.78
N LYS A 28 -36.08 -4.58 4.32
CA LYS A 28 -37.41 -4.97 4.80
C LYS A 28 -37.42 -5.84 6.04
N ASN A 29 -36.30 -6.48 6.37
CA ASN A 29 -36.24 -7.40 7.49
C ASN A 29 -35.20 -6.87 8.49
N HIS A 30 -35.64 -6.20 9.55
CA HIS A 30 -34.86 -5.71 10.69
C HIS A 30 -34.20 -6.88 11.50
N ASN A 31 -33.50 -7.77 10.82
CA ASN A 31 -32.83 -8.94 11.37
C ASN A 31 -31.33 -8.76 11.17
N TRP A 32 -30.70 -8.06 12.11
CA TRP A 32 -29.27 -7.75 12.18
C TRP A 32 -28.40 -8.97 12.54
N ARG A 33 -28.89 -10.20 12.30
CA ARG A 33 -28.15 -11.43 12.59
C ARG A 33 -26.96 -11.58 11.66
N LEU A 34 -25.79 -11.30 12.23
CA LEU A 34 -24.51 -11.95 11.99
C LEU A 34 -24.20 -12.17 10.51
N ILE A 35 -23.98 -11.08 9.80
CA ILE A 35 -23.08 -11.13 8.64
C ILE A 35 -21.69 -11.39 9.25
N PRO A 36 -21.02 -12.52 8.97
CA PRO A 36 -19.62 -12.65 9.38
C PRO A 36 -18.88 -11.47 8.76
N TYR A 37 -18.07 -10.77 9.54
CA TYR A 37 -17.19 -9.70 9.05
C TYR A 37 -16.20 -10.33 8.07
N LYS A 38 -16.64 -10.57 6.83
CA LYS A 38 -15.75 -10.76 5.69
C LYS A 38 -14.83 -9.56 5.76
N ARG A 39 -13.51 -9.83 5.79
CA ARG A 39 -12.41 -8.87 5.99
C ARG A 39 -12.83 -7.46 5.59
N GLY A 40 -12.65 -6.51 6.52
CA GLY A 40 -13.02 -5.11 6.34
C GLY A 40 -12.55 -4.55 4.99
N PRO A 41 -13.19 -3.47 4.50
CA PRO A 41 -12.91 -2.94 3.18
C PRO A 41 -11.40 -2.74 2.99
N GLN A 42 -10.87 -3.35 1.93
CA GLN A 42 -9.46 -3.19 1.55
C GLN A 42 -9.17 -1.70 1.36
N MET A 43 -8.09 -1.22 1.97
CA MET A 43 -7.73 0.18 1.92
C MET A 43 -7.15 0.51 0.54
N VAL A 44 -7.92 1.25 -0.25
CA VAL A 44 -7.46 1.76 -1.55
C VAL A 44 -6.59 3.00 -1.38
N GLY A 45 -5.56 3.12 -2.22
CA GLY A 45 -4.63 4.25 -2.26
C GLY A 45 -4.69 5.01 -3.58
N ILE A 46 -3.82 5.99 -3.72
CA ILE A 46 -3.60 6.72 -4.99
C ILE A 46 -2.13 6.55 -5.38
N ASP A 47 -1.92 6.15 -6.63
CA ASP A 47 -0.59 6.07 -7.24
C ASP A 47 0.01 7.47 -7.37
N ILE A 48 1.22 7.65 -6.82
CA ILE A 48 1.97 8.92 -6.87
C ILE A 48 2.30 9.37 -8.29
N ASN A 49 2.50 8.43 -9.23
CA ASN A 49 2.92 8.72 -10.60
C ASN A 49 1.73 8.94 -11.53
N THR A 50 0.69 8.10 -11.41
CA THR A 50 -0.45 8.13 -12.35
C THR A 50 -1.68 8.85 -11.81
N GLY A 51 -1.77 9.07 -10.50
CA GLY A 51 -2.94 9.65 -9.83
C GLY A 51 -4.18 8.75 -9.83
N LYS A 52 -4.07 7.50 -10.28
CA LYS A 52 -5.18 6.54 -10.30
C LYS A 52 -5.36 5.88 -8.95
N VAL A 53 -6.58 5.41 -8.68
CA VAL A 53 -6.85 4.58 -7.50
C VAL A 53 -6.17 3.22 -7.69
N ILE A 54 -5.39 2.83 -6.69
CA ILE A 54 -4.67 1.55 -6.63
C ILE A 54 -5.19 0.69 -5.49
N ALA A 55 -5.06 -0.63 -5.65
CA ALA A 55 -5.45 -1.57 -4.62
C ALA A 55 -4.42 -1.60 -3.48
N GLU A 56 -4.79 -2.25 -2.38
CA GLU A 56 -3.99 -2.31 -1.16
C GLU A 56 -2.57 -2.87 -1.37
N PRO A 57 -2.34 -3.96 -2.14
CA PRO A 57 -0.99 -4.49 -2.35
C PRO A 57 -0.07 -3.49 -3.03
N GLU A 58 -0.52 -2.83 -4.09
CA GLU A 58 0.27 -1.81 -4.80
C GLU A 58 0.53 -0.60 -3.89
N HIS A 59 -0.46 -0.23 -3.08
CA HIS A 59 -0.32 0.87 -2.12
C HIS A 59 0.68 0.54 -1.00
N ILE A 60 0.76 -0.71 -0.56
CA ILE A 60 1.79 -1.17 0.40
C ILE A 60 3.18 -1.04 -0.24
N ARG A 61 3.36 -1.48 -1.49
CA ARG A 61 4.65 -1.35 -2.20
C ARG A 61 5.11 0.11 -2.30
N GLN A 62 4.20 1.00 -2.68
CA GLN A 62 4.44 2.45 -2.71
C GLN A 62 4.79 3.01 -1.33
N SER A 63 4.11 2.56 -0.28
CA SER A 63 4.39 2.98 1.10
C SER A 63 5.80 2.57 1.54
N ILE A 64 6.21 1.32 1.28
CA ILE A 64 7.55 0.80 1.58
C ILE A 64 8.63 1.63 0.88
N GLU A 65 8.45 1.90 -0.42
CA GLU A 65 9.39 2.73 -1.19
C GLU A 65 9.50 4.14 -0.57
N VAL A 66 8.38 4.77 -0.24
CA VAL A 66 8.36 6.10 0.38
C VAL A 66 9.05 6.10 1.75
N ILE A 67 8.85 5.07 2.58
CA ILE A 67 9.49 4.97 3.90
C ILE A 67 11.01 4.89 3.75
N LEU A 68 11.51 4.01 2.85
CA LEU A 68 12.93 3.74 2.70
C LEU A 68 13.69 4.83 1.94
N THR A 69 13.01 5.63 1.12
CA THR A 69 13.62 6.74 0.37
C THR A 69 13.56 8.09 1.08
N THR A 70 12.85 8.20 2.21
CA THR A 70 12.70 9.46 2.94
C THR A 70 13.74 9.57 4.07
N PRO A 71 14.58 10.63 4.10
CA PRO A 71 15.46 10.89 5.24
C PRO A 71 14.68 11.39 6.45
N VAL A 72 15.13 11.01 7.65
CA VAL A 72 14.66 11.58 8.92
C VAL A 72 14.82 13.11 8.92
N GLY A 73 13.83 13.81 9.47
CA GLY A 73 13.81 15.27 9.59
C GLY A 73 13.43 16.05 8.33
N THR A 74 13.02 15.39 7.25
CA THR A 74 12.54 16.07 6.03
C THR A 74 11.05 16.41 6.05
N ARG A 75 10.23 15.67 6.81
CA ARG A 75 8.79 15.90 6.90
C ARG A 75 8.43 16.88 8.00
N ILE A 76 7.59 17.85 7.66
CA ILE A 76 7.05 18.84 8.59
C ILE A 76 6.15 18.13 9.62
N MET A 77 6.31 18.45 10.91
CA MET A 77 5.57 17.85 12.05
C MET A 77 5.72 16.32 12.20
N ARG A 78 6.64 15.68 11.46
CA ARG A 78 6.92 14.24 11.53
C ARG A 78 8.42 14.01 11.38
N GLU A 79 9.17 14.58 12.31
CA GLU A 79 10.64 14.55 12.27
C GLU A 79 11.19 13.13 12.29
N GLU A 80 10.61 12.24 13.11
CA GLU A 80 11.04 10.84 13.27
C GLU A 80 10.73 9.94 12.06
N PHE A 81 10.06 10.46 11.03
CA PHE A 81 9.67 9.69 9.85
C PHE A 81 10.84 9.46 8.90
N GLY A 82 10.96 8.21 8.42
CA GLY A 82 11.97 7.82 7.44
C GLY A 82 13.14 7.06 8.07
N VAL A 83 14.30 7.17 7.42
CA VAL A 83 15.52 6.40 7.73
C VAL A 83 16.74 7.31 7.93
N GLU A 84 17.65 6.89 8.81
CA GLU A 84 18.86 7.67 9.14
C GLU A 84 20.05 7.43 8.20
N TYR A 85 20.09 6.33 7.44
CA TYR A 85 21.21 6.03 6.54
C TYR A 85 21.26 6.92 5.28
N LEU A 86 20.25 7.77 5.08
CA LEU A 86 20.21 8.77 4.02
C LEU A 86 20.69 10.14 4.51
N ASP A 87 21.28 10.92 3.60
CA ASP A 87 21.53 12.35 3.80
C ASP A 87 20.24 13.16 3.61
N LYS A 88 20.27 14.47 3.93
CA LYS A 88 19.10 15.36 3.76
C LYS A 88 18.68 15.54 2.30
N THR A 89 19.49 15.12 1.34
CA THR A 89 19.22 15.14 -0.11
C THR A 89 18.51 13.86 -0.57
N GLY A 90 18.39 12.84 0.28
CA GLY A 90 17.84 11.53 -0.08
C GLY A 90 18.87 10.56 -0.67
N LYS A 91 20.17 10.85 -0.55
CA LYS A 91 21.25 9.97 -1.03
C LYS A 91 21.78 9.10 0.12
N PRO A 92 22.14 7.82 -0.13
CA PRO A 92 22.78 7.01 0.88
C PRO A 92 24.13 7.58 1.34
N LYS A 93 24.35 7.57 2.66
CA LYS A 93 25.63 7.96 3.25
C LYS A 93 26.70 6.92 2.89
N VAL A 94 27.88 7.38 2.49
CA VAL A 94 29.03 6.51 2.18
C VAL A 94 29.59 5.93 3.47
N GLY A 95 29.94 4.64 3.46
CA GLY A 95 30.56 3.97 4.61
C GLY A 95 29.59 3.60 5.73
N TYR A 96 28.28 3.70 5.51
CA TYR A 96 27.29 3.31 6.50
C TYR A 96 27.27 1.77 6.67
N PRO A 97 27.35 1.22 7.90
CA PRO A 97 27.45 -0.23 8.08
C PRO A 97 26.17 -0.95 7.65
N GLN A 98 26.31 -2.02 6.87
CA GLN A 98 25.19 -2.80 6.33
C GLN A 98 24.16 -3.21 7.39
N LYS A 99 24.62 -3.76 8.51
CA LYS A 99 23.73 -4.21 9.61
C LYS A 99 22.91 -3.07 10.22
N VAL A 100 23.45 -1.86 10.21
CA VAL A 100 22.74 -0.68 10.73
C VAL A 100 21.67 -0.25 9.72
N ILE A 101 21.93 -0.35 8.41
CA ILE A 101 20.92 -0.13 7.36
C ILE A 101 19.75 -1.10 7.53
N GLU A 102 20.06 -2.39 7.70
CA GLU A 102 19.07 -3.46 7.91
C GLU A 102 18.20 -3.18 9.14
N LEU A 103 18.83 -2.90 10.30
CA LEU A 103 18.12 -2.61 11.54
C LEU A 103 17.23 -1.37 11.41
N GLU A 104 17.73 -0.32 10.78
CA GLU A 104 17.02 0.93 10.61
C GLU A 104 15.83 0.80 9.65
N ALA A 105 16.00 0.06 8.55
CA ALA A 105 14.91 -0.29 7.65
C ALA A 105 13.83 -1.10 8.37
N LEU A 106 14.21 -2.11 9.15
CA LEU A 106 13.27 -2.90 9.96
C LEU A 106 12.52 -2.02 10.98
N ARG A 107 13.21 -1.12 11.68
CA ARG A 107 12.60 -0.17 12.62
C ARG A 107 11.57 0.71 11.94
N ALA A 108 11.92 1.32 10.81
CA ALA A 108 11.05 2.22 10.08
C ALA A 108 9.81 1.50 9.53
N LEU A 109 9.99 0.30 8.97
CA LEU A 109 8.89 -0.53 8.47
C LEU A 109 7.95 -0.96 9.60
N ALA A 110 8.48 -1.40 10.74
CA ALA A 110 7.68 -1.77 11.91
C ALA A 110 6.88 -0.59 12.49
N ALA A 111 7.44 0.62 12.45
CA ALA A 111 6.79 1.81 12.97
C ALA A 111 5.69 2.37 12.04
N TYR A 112 5.92 2.33 10.73
CA TYR A 112 5.09 3.06 9.76
C TYR A 112 4.24 2.19 8.83
N GLU A 113 4.48 0.88 8.77
CA GLU A 113 3.74 -0.05 7.90
C GLU A 113 3.19 -1.25 8.69
N PRO A 114 2.09 -1.09 9.46
CA PRO A 114 1.54 -2.18 10.28
C PRO A 114 0.80 -3.27 9.47
N ARG A 115 0.61 -3.07 8.15
CA ARG A 115 -0.10 -4.01 7.27
C ARG A 115 0.78 -5.16 6.80
N ILE A 116 2.08 -5.14 7.10
CA ILE A 116 3.04 -6.20 6.77
C ILE A 116 3.52 -6.92 8.03
N LYS A 117 3.85 -8.20 7.89
CA LYS A 117 4.44 -9.06 8.93
C LYS A 117 5.54 -9.94 8.33
N ASP A 118 6.29 -10.63 9.19
CA ASP A 118 7.38 -11.55 8.79
C ASP A 118 8.37 -10.89 7.82
N VAL A 119 8.84 -9.70 8.21
CA VAL A 119 9.68 -8.84 7.36
C VAL A 119 11.14 -9.30 7.41
N ALA A 120 11.72 -9.55 6.23
CA ALA A 120 13.14 -9.78 6.05
C ALA A 120 13.71 -8.73 5.09
N VAL A 121 14.85 -8.15 5.45
CA VAL A 121 15.52 -7.09 4.69
C VAL A 121 16.88 -7.59 4.24
N GLU A 122 17.13 -7.52 2.93
CA GLU A 122 18.41 -7.86 2.31
C GLU A 122 19.02 -6.59 1.71
N VAL A 123 20.27 -6.31 2.08
CA VAL A 123 20.96 -5.09 1.66
C VAL A 123 22.12 -5.44 0.74
N THR A 124 22.18 -4.76 -0.41
CA THR A 124 23.29 -4.88 -1.35
C THR A 124 24.12 -3.60 -1.33
N ASN A 125 25.37 -3.73 -0.89
CA ASN A 125 26.36 -2.66 -0.90
C ASN A 125 27.46 -2.95 -1.92
N LEU A 126 27.88 -1.92 -2.65
CA LEU A 126 29.03 -1.96 -3.56
C LEU A 126 29.96 -0.79 -3.21
N ASP A 127 31.25 -1.07 -2.99
CA ASP A 127 32.26 -0.04 -2.69
C ASP A 127 31.84 0.94 -1.57
N GLN A 128 31.27 0.40 -0.48
CA GLN A 128 30.76 1.17 0.66
C GLN A 128 29.59 2.12 0.34
N ARG A 129 28.91 1.91 -0.79
CA ARG A 129 27.69 2.62 -1.18
C ARG A 129 26.53 1.63 -1.24
N LEU A 130 25.39 2.06 -0.68
CA LEU A 130 24.13 1.34 -0.79
C LEU A 130 23.63 1.38 -2.24
N GLN A 131 23.39 0.21 -2.83
CA GLN A 131 22.87 0.08 -4.19
C GLN A 131 21.39 -0.28 -4.18
N SER A 132 21.00 -1.30 -3.43
CA SER A 132 19.60 -1.72 -3.35
C SER A 132 19.27 -2.35 -2.01
N ILE A 133 17.99 -2.24 -1.65
CA ILE A 133 17.39 -2.94 -0.53
C ILE A 133 16.23 -3.77 -1.06
N VAL A 134 16.23 -5.07 -0.75
CA VAL A 134 15.11 -5.98 -1.04
C VAL A 134 14.39 -6.28 0.27
N VAL A 135 13.09 -6.02 0.30
CA VAL A 135 12.22 -6.29 1.44
C VAL A 135 11.28 -7.42 1.07
N ASN A 136 11.39 -8.54 1.78
CA ASN A 136 10.48 -9.67 1.70
C ASN A 136 9.51 -9.59 2.89
N TYR A 137 8.21 -9.71 2.65
CA TYR A 137 7.20 -9.59 3.69
C TYR A 137 5.96 -10.42 3.37
N THR A 138 5.13 -10.64 4.39
CA THR A 138 3.79 -11.22 4.25
C THR A 138 2.74 -10.16 4.55
N GLU A 139 1.73 -10.03 3.71
CA GLU A 139 0.62 -9.11 3.93
C GLU A 139 -0.31 -9.65 5.04
N VAL A 140 -0.75 -8.78 5.95
CA VAL A 140 -1.63 -9.20 7.06
C VAL A 140 -3.04 -9.55 6.56
N THR A 141 -3.55 -8.81 5.57
CA THR A 141 -4.92 -8.95 5.08
C THR A 141 -5.09 -10.19 4.20
N SER A 142 -4.24 -10.33 3.17
CA SER A 142 -4.29 -11.40 2.16
C SER A 142 -3.53 -12.66 2.60
N ASN A 143 -2.56 -12.53 3.51
CA ASN A 143 -1.62 -13.58 3.88
C ASN A 143 -0.78 -14.09 2.69
N GLU A 144 -0.58 -13.23 1.70
CA GLU A 144 0.29 -13.48 0.55
C GLU A 144 1.70 -12.98 0.84
N ILE A 145 2.70 -13.70 0.31
CA ILE A 145 4.11 -13.32 0.39
C ILE A 145 4.41 -12.42 -0.81
N ALA A 146 5.02 -11.27 -0.53
CA ALA A 146 5.42 -10.30 -1.53
C ALA A 146 6.85 -9.81 -1.27
N SER A 147 7.47 -9.28 -2.32
CA SER A 147 8.77 -8.65 -2.25
C SER A 147 8.77 -7.29 -2.96
N VAL A 148 9.59 -6.37 -2.45
CA VAL A 148 9.80 -5.03 -3.01
C VAL A 148 11.30 -4.78 -3.05
N ALA A 149 11.81 -4.39 -4.22
CA ALA A 149 13.18 -3.93 -4.38
C ALA A 149 13.18 -2.40 -4.49
N VAL A 150 14.01 -1.74 -3.68
CA VAL A 150 14.24 -0.30 -3.72
C VAL A 150 15.67 -0.06 -4.16
N ASP A 151 15.82 0.58 -5.32
CA ASP A 151 17.12 0.91 -5.89
C ASP A 151 17.53 2.34 -5.54
N TYR A 152 18.79 2.51 -5.12
CA TYR A 152 19.37 3.79 -4.78
C TYR A 152 20.29 4.25 -5.90
N LYS A 153 20.13 5.51 -6.32
CA LYS A 153 21.02 6.12 -7.30
C LYS A 153 22.34 6.48 -6.63
N GLY A 154 23.44 5.96 -7.18
CA GLY A 154 24.82 6.28 -6.80
C GLY A 154 25.20 7.73 -7.04
#